data_AF-A0A8H4J5S5-F1
#
_entry.id   AF-A0A8H4J5S5-F1
#
_cell.length_a   1.000
_cell.length_b   1.000
_cell.length_c   1.000
_cell.angle_alpha   90.00
_cell.angle_beta   90.00
_cell.angle_gamma   90.00
#
_symmetry.space_group_name_H-M   'P 1'
#
loop_
_entity.id
_entity.type
_entity.pdbx_description
1 polymer ?
#
loop_
_entity_poly.entity_id
_entity_poly.type
_entity_poly.pdbx_seq_one_letter_code
_entity_poly.pdbx_strand_id
1 'polypeptide(L)'
;MAEEEPSMSFIYVIGAPGSGKGTLCKRLAYDCNYHHLSIGDVLRRVTNSNPPEVDQNVINRVRDSKLLPIEELNSIMSKVFEDLKQEGVWKIMLDGFPRRLDQAKAFEALFKEPALVLFFDCPEEVAKHRFITRNIAGRDNDGGLFDRRYTEFMELNPEIVEFYESKKILVKVDTRGETEISYESVRDIMKKFASATMSASSVFRIANLEVERKFVNLTAKNLTLDGGSPHFRTLTAFRPQAFTDVYYDDKSNMLSSNGVWLRERDGNWQAKIRLGGDFNNSKFEEVTDLLEISRRLRALLGAKISDGPDDHFGLDILATLSTVRRSWLADGEFKIVLDTTDFGHTVGEVELERSIQFHTKVGLDVAQQKEAKMKEMDKMITRFMDHYSWAFCPGVPKGKLTAYFERFRKA
;
A
#
# COMPACT_ATOMS: atom_id res chain seq x y z
N MET A 1 -3.93 -24.33 -21.21
CA MET A 1 -3.50 -23.09 -21.89
C MET A 1 -2.47 -22.47 -20.98
N ALA A 2 -1.25 -22.22 -21.45
CA ALA A 2 -0.26 -21.51 -20.65
C ALA A 2 -0.84 -20.12 -20.34
N GLU A 3 -1.03 -19.80 -19.07
CA GLU A 3 -1.39 -18.46 -18.64
C GLU A 3 -0.22 -17.55 -19.05
N GLU A 4 -0.47 -16.55 -19.90
CA GLU A 4 0.54 -15.54 -20.22
C GLU A 4 0.94 -14.84 -18.92
N GLU A 5 2.24 -14.82 -18.61
CA GLU A 5 2.74 -14.09 -17.45
C GLU A 5 2.31 -12.62 -17.55
N PRO A 6 1.84 -12.01 -16.44
CA PRO A 6 1.48 -10.60 -16.43
C PRO A 6 2.68 -9.74 -16.84
N SER A 7 2.47 -8.83 -17.80
CA SER A 7 3.51 -7.88 -18.23
C SER A 7 3.31 -6.53 -17.57
N MET A 8 4.42 -5.87 -17.19
CA MET A 8 4.40 -4.53 -16.64
C MET A 8 3.71 -3.54 -17.60
N SER A 9 2.91 -2.63 -17.05
CA SER A 9 2.25 -1.52 -17.74
C SER A 9 2.69 -0.21 -17.10
N PHE A 10 3.16 0.71 -17.93
CA PHE A 10 3.68 1.99 -17.47
C PHE A 10 2.78 3.17 -17.87
N ILE A 11 2.66 4.14 -16.98
CA ILE A 11 2.22 5.50 -17.30
C ILE A 11 3.35 6.46 -16.94
N TYR A 12 3.72 7.31 -17.87
CA TYR A 12 4.73 8.34 -17.63
C TYR A 12 4.06 9.66 -17.29
N VAL A 13 4.60 10.39 -16.33
CA VAL A 13 4.12 11.73 -15.97
C VAL A 13 5.25 12.74 -16.06
N ILE A 14 5.06 13.70 -16.96
CA ILE A 14 6.01 14.75 -17.33
C ILE A 14 5.43 16.10 -16.93
N GLY A 15 6.27 17.06 -16.57
CA GLY A 15 5.85 18.43 -16.26
C GLY A 15 6.91 19.22 -15.53
N ALA A 16 6.82 20.55 -15.57
CA ALA A 16 7.81 21.45 -14.99
C ALA A 16 7.99 21.24 -13.47
N PRO A 17 9.17 21.51 -12.87
CA PRO A 17 9.29 21.57 -11.41
C PRO A 17 8.19 22.48 -10.83
N GLY A 18 7.48 22.04 -9.79
CA GLY A 18 6.36 22.82 -9.22
C GLY A 18 4.99 22.64 -9.89
N SER A 19 4.87 21.87 -10.98
CA SER A 19 3.58 21.61 -11.66
C SER A 19 2.60 20.70 -10.91
N GLY A 20 2.87 20.32 -9.66
CA GLY A 20 1.97 19.47 -8.86
C GLY A 20 2.03 17.97 -9.13
N LYS A 21 2.92 17.49 -10.01
CA LYS A 21 3.10 16.05 -10.34
C LYS A 21 3.07 15.12 -9.14
N GLY A 22 3.98 15.29 -8.18
CA GLY A 22 4.07 14.36 -7.05
C GLY A 22 2.77 14.26 -6.24
N THR A 23 2.06 15.36 -6.03
CA THR A 23 0.78 15.37 -5.32
C THR A 23 -0.31 14.67 -6.13
N LEU A 24 -0.47 15.04 -7.40
CA LEU A 24 -1.52 14.49 -8.26
C LEU A 24 -1.24 13.02 -8.61
N CYS A 25 -0.01 12.64 -8.93
CA CYS A 25 0.39 11.27 -9.26
C CYS A 25 0.15 10.31 -8.11
N LYS A 26 0.50 10.68 -6.87
CA LYS A 26 0.25 9.83 -5.69
C LYS A 26 -1.22 9.49 -5.57
N ARG A 27 -2.08 10.51 -5.66
CA ARG A 27 -3.53 10.35 -5.56
C ARG A 27 -4.13 9.61 -6.76
N LEU A 28 -3.67 9.94 -7.97
CA LEU A 28 -4.14 9.34 -9.21
C LEU A 28 -3.77 7.86 -9.31
N ALA A 29 -2.55 7.51 -8.89
CA ALA A 29 -2.08 6.14 -8.87
C ALA A 29 -2.95 5.27 -7.95
N TYR A 30 -3.31 5.79 -6.77
CA TYR A 30 -4.26 5.15 -5.87
C TYR A 30 -5.63 4.92 -6.52
N ASP A 31 -6.29 6.00 -7.00
CA ASP A 31 -7.63 5.91 -7.59
C ASP A 31 -7.70 5.00 -8.84
N CYS A 32 -6.59 4.89 -9.59
CA CYS A 32 -6.51 4.15 -10.83
C CYS A 32 -5.83 2.77 -10.71
N ASN A 33 -5.49 2.34 -9.50
CA ASN A 33 -4.76 1.09 -9.22
C ASN A 33 -3.44 0.99 -9.99
N TYR A 34 -2.53 1.93 -9.72
CA TYR A 34 -1.14 1.96 -10.14
C TYR A 34 -0.26 2.13 -8.90
N HIS A 35 0.94 1.55 -8.94
CA HIS A 35 2.00 1.86 -7.99
C HIS A 35 2.68 3.16 -8.39
N HIS A 36 2.69 4.16 -7.50
CA HIS A 36 3.37 5.43 -7.73
C HIS A 36 4.86 5.27 -7.48
N LEU A 37 5.67 5.63 -8.46
CA LEU A 37 7.12 5.64 -8.34
C LEU A 37 7.66 6.98 -8.83
N SER A 38 8.12 7.81 -7.90
CA SER A 38 8.87 9.03 -8.22
C SER A 38 10.34 8.70 -8.41
N ILE A 39 10.87 8.88 -9.62
CA ILE A 39 12.29 8.61 -9.92
C ILE A 39 13.19 9.38 -8.97
N GLY A 40 12.86 10.65 -8.72
CA GLY A 40 13.66 11.47 -7.81
C GLY A 40 13.67 10.95 -6.37
N ASP A 41 12.55 10.39 -5.87
CA ASP A 41 12.50 9.83 -4.52
C ASP A 41 13.24 8.49 -4.44
N VAL A 42 13.14 7.63 -5.47
CA VAL A 42 13.93 6.40 -5.58
C VAL A 42 15.42 6.72 -5.52
N LEU A 43 15.90 7.64 -6.35
CA LEU A 43 17.31 8.02 -6.38
C LEU A 43 17.78 8.62 -5.04
N ARG A 44 16.97 9.46 -4.39
CA ARG A 44 17.30 9.97 -3.05
C ARG A 44 17.38 8.88 -2.00
N ARG A 45 16.44 7.92 -1.99
CA ARG A 45 16.48 6.79 -1.04
C ARG A 45 17.72 5.93 -1.25
N VAL A 46 18.01 5.55 -2.49
CA VAL A 46 19.18 4.73 -2.84
C VAL A 46 20.47 5.42 -2.42
N THR A 47 20.58 6.73 -2.65
CA THR A 47 21.82 7.49 -2.35
C THR A 47 21.94 7.92 -0.89
N ASN A 48 20.84 8.08 -0.14
CA ASN A 48 20.90 8.41 1.29
C ASN A 48 21.36 7.23 2.15
N SER A 49 21.09 6.00 1.72
CA SER A 49 21.55 4.79 2.42
C SER A 49 23.06 4.54 2.28
N ASN A 50 23.76 5.32 1.43
CA ASN A 50 25.17 5.13 1.04
C ASN A 50 25.58 3.64 0.91
N PRO A 51 24.83 2.81 0.18
CA PRO A 51 25.14 1.39 0.10
C PRO A 51 26.47 1.19 -0.65
N PRO A 52 27.32 0.22 -0.24
CA PRO A 52 28.62 -0.02 -0.87
C PRO A 52 28.55 -0.32 -2.37
N GLU A 53 27.39 -0.76 -2.84
CA GLU A 53 27.13 -1.20 -4.21
C GLU A 53 26.82 -0.06 -5.19
N VAL A 54 26.57 1.17 -4.71
CA VAL A 54 26.23 2.32 -5.55
C VAL A 54 27.46 3.21 -5.72
N ASP A 55 27.86 3.47 -6.97
CA ASP A 55 29.01 4.33 -7.28
C ASP A 55 28.85 5.71 -6.62
N GLN A 56 29.92 6.18 -5.97
CA GLN A 56 30.01 7.51 -5.38
C GLN A 56 29.67 8.62 -6.39
N ASN A 57 29.96 8.43 -7.68
CA ASN A 57 29.58 9.36 -8.74
C ASN A 57 28.06 9.49 -8.90
N VAL A 58 27.32 8.38 -8.75
CA VAL A 58 25.84 8.37 -8.76
C VAL A 58 25.32 9.16 -7.56
N ILE A 59 25.88 8.91 -6.37
CA ILE A 59 25.54 9.64 -5.14
C ILE A 59 25.76 11.15 -5.31
N ASN A 60 26.92 11.54 -5.82
CA ASN A 60 27.28 12.94 -6.02
C ASN A 60 26.36 13.63 -7.04
N ARG A 61 26.05 12.96 -8.16
CA ARG A 61 25.11 13.50 -9.16
C ARG A 61 23.71 13.72 -8.61
N VAL A 62 23.17 12.77 -7.83
CA VAL A 62 21.84 12.92 -7.22
C VAL A 62 21.81 14.08 -6.22
N ARG A 63 22.85 14.21 -5.38
CA ARG A 63 22.99 15.33 -4.44
C ARG A 63 23.09 16.68 -5.16
N ASP A 64 23.85 16.73 -6.24
CA ASP A 64 23.99 17.91 -7.11
C ASP A 64 22.75 18.19 -7.98
N SER A 65 21.67 17.39 -7.85
CA SER A 65 20.47 17.49 -8.68
C SER A 65 20.71 17.30 -10.19
N LYS A 66 21.77 16.59 -10.58
CA LYS A 66 22.13 16.29 -11.97
C LYS A 66 21.47 14.99 -12.44
N LEU A 67 21.24 14.89 -13.75
CA LEU A 67 20.75 13.66 -14.38
C LEU A 67 21.80 12.54 -14.29
N LEU A 68 21.33 11.30 -14.09
CA LEU A 68 22.18 10.12 -14.14
C LEU A 68 22.39 9.64 -15.59
N PRO A 69 23.53 8.97 -15.88
CA PRO A 69 23.68 8.19 -17.10
C PRO A 69 22.57 7.15 -17.27
N ILE A 70 22.30 6.76 -18.52
CA ILE A 70 21.20 5.85 -18.88
C ILE A 70 21.38 4.49 -18.20
N GLU A 71 22.60 3.96 -18.23
CA GLU A 71 22.95 2.63 -17.73
C GLU A 71 22.73 2.54 -16.21
N GLU A 72 23.14 3.57 -15.48
CA GLU A 72 22.97 3.66 -14.02
C GLU A 72 21.50 3.75 -13.62
N LEU A 73 20.73 4.61 -14.31
CA LEU A 73 19.29 4.73 -14.07
C LEU A 73 18.59 3.39 -14.35
N ASN A 74 18.89 2.76 -15.49
CA ASN A 74 18.29 1.48 -15.86
C ASN A 74 18.64 0.36 -14.87
N SER A 75 19.89 0.30 -14.40
CA SER A 75 20.32 -0.67 -13.39
C SER A 75 19.52 -0.54 -12.08
N ILE A 76 19.36 0.70 -11.58
CA ILE A 76 18.58 0.98 -10.37
C ILE A 76 17.11 0.61 -10.59
N MET A 77 16.53 1.01 -11.73
CA MET A 77 15.12 0.74 -12.02
C MET A 77 14.84 -0.75 -12.24
N SER A 78 15.77 -1.51 -12.80
CA SER A 78 15.65 -2.97 -12.94
C SER A 78 15.47 -3.66 -11.59
N LYS A 79 16.31 -3.32 -10.61
CA LYS A 79 16.21 -3.88 -9.24
C LYS A 79 14.85 -3.54 -8.61
N VAL A 80 14.45 -2.27 -8.69
CA VAL A 80 13.16 -1.81 -8.14
C VAL A 80 11.97 -2.53 -8.79
N PHE A 81 12.01 -2.75 -10.10
CA PHE A 81 10.94 -3.47 -10.80
C PHE A 81 10.94 -4.97 -10.51
N GLU A 82 12.09 -5.58 -10.25
CA GLU A 82 12.17 -6.97 -9.83
C GLU A 82 11.49 -7.17 -8.47
N ASP A 83 11.79 -6.31 -7.50
CA ASP A 83 11.14 -6.31 -6.18
C ASP A 83 9.62 -6.13 -6.31
N LEU A 84 9.19 -5.15 -7.11
CA LEU A 84 7.76 -4.89 -7.36
C LEU A 84 7.05 -6.07 -8.03
N LYS A 85 7.71 -6.79 -8.94
CA LYS A 85 7.14 -8.02 -9.54
C LYS A 85 6.93 -9.11 -8.50
N GLN A 86 7.88 -9.29 -7.58
CA GLN A 86 7.76 -10.26 -6.48
C GLN A 86 6.61 -9.89 -5.54
N GLU A 87 6.31 -8.60 -5.39
CA GLU A 87 5.14 -8.08 -4.66
C GLU A 87 3.83 -8.13 -5.48
N GLY A 88 3.85 -8.63 -6.71
CA GLY A 88 2.68 -8.73 -7.59
C GLY A 88 2.22 -7.39 -8.18
N VAL A 89 3.10 -6.39 -8.25
CA VAL A 89 2.83 -5.07 -8.81
C VAL A 89 3.19 -5.04 -10.30
N TRP A 90 2.18 -4.80 -11.14
CA TRP A 90 2.32 -4.82 -12.60
C TRP A 90 1.94 -3.51 -13.30
N LYS A 91 1.36 -2.55 -12.57
CA LYS A 91 0.92 -1.25 -13.12
C LYS A 91 1.67 -0.15 -12.41
N ILE A 92 2.54 0.57 -13.12
CA ILE A 92 3.46 1.54 -12.53
C ILE A 92 3.24 2.92 -13.15
N MET A 93 3.12 3.94 -12.29
CA MET A 93 3.09 5.34 -12.68
C MET A 93 4.41 6.00 -12.33
N LEU A 94 5.19 6.34 -13.36
CA LEU A 94 6.51 6.96 -13.21
C LEU A 94 6.36 8.49 -13.18
N ASP A 95 6.55 9.07 -11.99
CA ASP A 95 6.52 10.51 -11.76
C ASP A 95 7.89 11.15 -12.02
N GLY A 96 7.91 12.10 -12.96
CA GLY A 96 9.11 12.85 -13.34
C GLY A 96 10.01 12.09 -14.32
N PHE A 97 9.41 11.19 -15.11
CA PHE A 97 10.06 10.39 -16.14
C PHE A 97 9.27 10.49 -17.47
N PRO A 98 9.96 10.44 -18.62
CA PRO A 98 11.40 10.58 -18.80
C PRO A 98 11.84 12.05 -18.67
N ARG A 99 13.15 12.30 -18.47
CA ARG A 99 13.74 13.65 -18.51
C ARG A 99 14.52 13.95 -19.79
N ARG A 100 14.87 12.92 -20.55
CA ARG A 100 15.48 12.99 -21.88
C ARG A 100 14.90 11.92 -22.79
N LEU A 101 14.85 12.18 -24.09
CA LEU A 101 14.30 11.24 -25.06
C LEU A 101 15.16 9.97 -25.21
N ASP A 102 16.49 10.09 -25.13
CA ASP A 102 17.41 8.95 -25.18
C ASP A 102 17.21 7.99 -23.99
N GLN A 103 17.01 8.53 -22.78
CA GLN A 103 16.62 7.76 -21.59
C GLN A 103 15.31 7.01 -21.80
N ALA A 104 14.32 7.66 -22.41
CA ALA A 104 13.03 7.05 -22.71
C ALA A 104 13.20 5.84 -23.65
N LYS A 105 13.87 6.03 -24.78
CA LYS A 105 14.10 4.97 -25.77
C LYS A 105 14.87 3.78 -25.19
N ALA A 106 15.92 4.04 -24.41
CA ALA A 106 16.70 2.98 -23.77
C ALA A 106 15.89 2.21 -22.71
N PHE A 107 15.07 2.92 -21.93
CA PHE A 107 14.17 2.30 -20.96
C PHE A 107 13.09 1.45 -21.64
N GLU A 108 12.48 1.96 -22.71
CA GLU A 108 11.45 1.25 -23.49
C GLU A 108 12.01 -0.03 -24.13
N ALA A 109 13.28 -0.02 -24.56
CA ALA A 109 13.96 -1.19 -25.12
C ALA A 109 14.25 -2.27 -24.06
N LEU A 110 14.51 -1.88 -22.82
CA LEU A 110 14.79 -2.81 -21.72
C LEU A 110 13.52 -3.35 -21.04
N PHE A 111 12.48 -2.51 -20.96
CA PHE A 111 11.23 -2.83 -20.26
C PHE A 111 10.06 -2.89 -21.24
N LYS A 112 9.37 -1.76 -21.43
CA LYS A 112 8.21 -1.65 -22.31
C LYS A 112 7.88 -0.18 -22.56
N GLU A 113 7.25 0.09 -23.70
CA GLU A 113 6.63 1.39 -23.98
C GLU A 113 5.53 1.75 -22.97
N PRO A 114 5.36 3.04 -22.62
CA PRO A 114 4.26 3.47 -21.78
C PRO A 114 2.93 3.29 -22.50
N ALA A 115 1.89 2.93 -21.75
CA ALA A 115 0.54 2.88 -22.27
C ALA A 115 -0.08 4.28 -22.41
N LEU A 116 0.39 5.25 -21.61
CA LEU A 116 -0.05 6.64 -21.62
C LEU A 116 1.08 7.54 -21.09
N VAL A 117 1.18 8.74 -21.65
CA VAL A 117 2.05 9.82 -21.16
C VAL A 117 1.17 11.01 -20.78
N LEU A 118 1.22 11.42 -19.51
CA LEU A 118 0.53 12.59 -19.00
C LEU A 118 1.51 13.76 -18.95
N PHE A 119 1.23 14.82 -19.70
CA PHE A 119 2.01 16.05 -19.67
C PHE A 119 1.27 17.10 -18.85
N PHE A 120 1.81 17.46 -17.69
CA PHE A 120 1.24 18.48 -16.82
C PHE A 120 1.69 19.85 -17.28
N ASP A 121 0.79 20.52 -17.96
CA ASP A 121 0.97 21.87 -18.48
C ASP A 121 0.67 22.86 -17.36
N CYS A 122 1.71 23.53 -16.88
CA CYS A 122 1.65 24.51 -15.80
C CYS A 122 2.45 25.73 -16.24
N PRO A 123 1.86 26.94 -16.20
CA PRO A 123 2.59 28.18 -16.42
C PRO A 123 3.74 28.33 -15.43
N GLU A 124 4.84 28.90 -15.93
CA GLU A 124 6.07 29.13 -15.17
C GLU A 124 5.80 29.82 -13.82
N GLU A 125 5.04 30.92 -13.83
CA GLU A 125 4.76 31.70 -12.62
C GLU A 125 4.07 30.87 -11.53
N VAL A 126 3.09 30.05 -11.93
CA VAL A 126 2.37 29.15 -11.01
C VAL A 126 3.30 28.06 -10.50
N ALA A 127 4.11 27.48 -11.39
CA ALA A 127 5.07 26.43 -11.06
C ALA A 127 6.16 26.94 -10.10
N LYS A 128 6.69 28.14 -10.37
CA LYS A 128 7.71 28.83 -9.57
C LYS A 128 7.19 29.16 -8.18
N HIS A 129 6.00 29.78 -8.11
CA HIS A 129 5.35 30.07 -6.84
C HIS A 129 5.20 28.79 -6.00
N ARG A 130 4.62 27.73 -6.56
CA ARG A 130 4.45 26.43 -5.87
C ARG A 130 5.79 25.79 -5.47
N PHE A 131 6.82 25.95 -6.29
CA PHE A 131 8.14 25.39 -5.99
C PHE A 131 8.80 26.06 -4.79
N ILE A 132 8.65 27.38 -4.66
CA ILE A 132 9.27 28.17 -3.59
C ILE A 132 8.45 28.06 -2.30
N THR A 133 7.12 28.04 -2.38
CA THR A 133 6.25 28.00 -1.19
C THR A 133 6.09 26.60 -0.59
N ARG A 134 6.56 25.54 -1.25
CA ARG A 134 6.44 24.17 -0.71
C ARG A 134 7.31 24.00 0.54
N ASN A 135 6.73 23.47 1.60
CA ASN A 135 7.46 23.06 2.80
C ASN A 135 7.57 21.53 2.83
N ILE A 136 8.59 20.98 2.18
CA ILE A 136 8.83 19.53 2.12
C ILE A 136 10.21 19.26 2.73
N ALA A 137 10.24 18.50 3.83
CA ALA A 137 11.48 18.14 4.51
C ALA A 137 12.49 17.50 3.54
N GLY A 138 13.74 18.00 3.55
CA GLY A 138 14.83 17.50 2.71
C GLY A 138 14.79 17.91 1.23
N ARG A 139 14.00 18.92 0.86
CA ARG A 139 14.01 19.49 -0.50
C ARG A 139 14.28 21.00 -0.48
N ASP A 140 15.26 21.42 -1.27
CA ASP A 140 15.53 22.84 -1.50
C ASP A 140 14.34 23.50 -2.22
N ASN A 141 13.96 24.68 -1.72
CA ASN A 141 12.92 25.57 -2.24
C ASN A 141 13.51 26.90 -2.75
N ASP A 142 14.80 26.89 -3.10
CA ASP A 142 15.52 28.02 -3.67
C ASP A 142 15.03 28.37 -5.09
N GLY A 143 14.86 29.68 -5.34
CA GLY A 143 14.42 30.20 -6.63
C GLY A 143 15.44 29.97 -7.76
N GLY A 144 16.74 30.07 -7.45
CA GLY A 144 17.80 29.79 -8.43
C GLY A 144 17.87 28.32 -8.83
N LEU A 145 17.52 27.39 -7.93
CA LEU A 145 17.33 25.98 -8.27
C LEU A 145 16.10 25.75 -9.15
N PHE A 146 15.00 26.48 -8.93
CA PHE A 146 13.84 26.44 -9.81
C PHE A 146 14.24 26.84 -11.23
N ASP A 147 14.86 28.01 -11.39
CA ASP A 147 15.21 28.57 -12.71
C ASP A 147 16.07 27.59 -13.51
N ARG A 148 17.12 27.01 -12.89
CA ARG A 148 17.96 25.99 -13.54
C ARG A 148 17.16 24.76 -14.01
N ARG A 149 16.28 24.22 -13.16
CA ARG A 149 15.48 23.02 -13.48
C ARG A 149 14.38 23.32 -14.50
N TYR A 150 13.86 24.54 -14.50
CA TYR A 150 12.86 24.98 -15.45
C TYR A 150 13.49 25.18 -16.83
N THR A 151 14.66 25.81 -16.91
CA THR A 151 15.43 25.92 -18.17
C THR A 151 15.76 24.54 -18.74
N GLU A 152 16.31 23.62 -17.94
CA GLU A 152 16.61 22.25 -18.38
C GLU A 152 15.35 21.54 -18.90
N PHE A 153 14.21 21.74 -18.22
CA PHE A 153 12.92 21.20 -18.66
C PHE A 153 12.48 21.77 -20.01
N MET A 154 12.60 23.09 -20.23
CA MET A 154 12.21 23.74 -21.48
C MET A 154 13.13 23.36 -22.65
N GLU A 155 14.40 23.09 -22.39
CA GLU A 155 15.37 22.66 -23.40
C GLU A 155 15.16 21.21 -23.84
N LEU A 156 14.94 20.28 -22.90
CA LEU A 156 14.94 18.84 -23.18
C LEU A 156 13.56 18.27 -23.54
N ASN A 157 12.49 18.88 -23.03
CA ASN A 157 11.17 18.29 -23.12
C ASN A 157 10.45 18.45 -24.47
N PRO A 158 10.72 19.47 -25.32
CA PRO A 158 10.10 19.55 -26.65
C PRO A 158 10.27 18.27 -27.48
N GLU A 159 11.47 17.67 -27.48
CA GLU A 159 11.73 16.41 -28.19
C GLU A 159 10.92 15.23 -27.65
N ILE A 160 10.73 15.18 -26.32
CA ILE A 160 9.95 14.12 -25.66
C ILE A 160 8.46 14.27 -25.99
N VAL A 161 7.96 15.50 -25.95
CA VAL A 161 6.57 15.82 -26.27
C VAL A 161 6.27 15.47 -27.73
N GLU A 162 7.10 15.93 -28.67
CA GLU A 162 6.92 15.64 -30.09
C GLU A 162 6.92 14.12 -30.36
N PHE A 163 7.85 13.39 -29.73
CA PHE A 163 7.94 11.94 -29.86
C PHE A 163 6.64 11.24 -29.41
N TYR A 164 6.12 11.53 -28.22
CA TYR A 164 4.91 10.86 -27.71
C TYR A 164 3.60 11.40 -28.29
N GLU A 165 3.56 12.65 -28.74
CA GLU A 165 2.46 13.19 -29.55
C GLU A 165 2.37 12.44 -30.89
N SER A 166 3.50 12.19 -31.56
CA SER A 166 3.54 11.42 -32.81
C SER A 166 3.01 9.98 -32.64
N LYS A 167 3.24 9.37 -31.46
CA LYS A 167 2.72 8.06 -31.07
C LYS A 167 1.24 8.09 -30.63
N LYS A 168 0.63 9.27 -30.48
CA LYS A 168 -0.77 9.49 -30.03
C LYS A 168 -1.08 8.93 -28.63
N ILE A 169 -0.06 8.84 -27.77
CA ILE A 169 -0.20 8.38 -26.38
C ILE A 169 0.09 9.49 -25.36
N LEU A 170 0.39 10.71 -25.81
CA LEU A 170 0.54 11.88 -24.95
C LEU A 170 -0.79 12.62 -24.77
N VAL A 171 -1.13 12.93 -23.52
CA VAL A 171 -2.27 13.78 -23.17
C VAL A 171 -1.80 14.93 -22.29
N LYS A 172 -2.10 16.17 -22.72
CA LYS A 172 -1.83 17.38 -21.93
C LYS A 172 -2.91 17.59 -20.89
N VAL A 173 -2.49 17.96 -19.68
CA VAL A 173 -3.33 18.18 -18.50
C VAL A 173 -3.07 19.59 -18.01
N ASP A 174 -4.10 20.45 -18.00
CA ASP A 174 -3.99 21.78 -17.42
C ASP A 174 -3.89 21.67 -15.89
N THR A 175 -2.76 22.13 -15.35
CA THR A 175 -2.46 22.12 -13.91
C THR A 175 -2.36 23.53 -13.31
N ARG A 176 -2.88 24.55 -14.01
CA ARG A 176 -2.93 25.95 -13.56
C ARG A 176 -3.75 26.16 -12.31
N GLY A 177 -4.90 25.50 -12.23
CA GLY A 177 -5.91 25.68 -11.19
C GLY A 177 -5.54 25.10 -9.84
N GLU A 178 -6.47 25.14 -8.90
CA GLU A 178 -6.34 24.50 -7.60
C GLU A 178 -6.15 22.98 -7.73
N THR A 179 -5.50 22.37 -6.73
CA THR A 179 -5.15 20.94 -6.74
C THR A 179 -6.35 20.04 -7.03
N GLU A 180 -7.51 20.31 -6.44
CA GLU A 180 -8.72 19.49 -6.68
C GLU A 180 -9.21 19.61 -8.13
N ILE A 181 -9.23 20.80 -8.72
CA ILE A 181 -9.68 21.00 -10.10
C ILE A 181 -8.73 20.27 -11.07
N SER A 182 -7.43 20.42 -10.88
CA SER A 182 -6.43 19.70 -11.67
C SER A 182 -6.53 18.19 -11.48
N TYR A 183 -6.85 17.75 -10.25
CA TYR A 183 -7.06 16.34 -9.94
C TYR A 183 -8.26 15.74 -10.66
N GLU A 184 -9.41 16.42 -10.64
CA GLU A 184 -10.61 15.96 -11.33
C GLU A 184 -10.38 15.83 -12.84
N SER A 185 -9.69 16.80 -13.43
CA SER A 185 -9.33 16.78 -14.86
C SER A 185 -8.46 15.57 -15.22
N VAL A 186 -7.37 15.33 -14.48
CA VAL A 186 -6.50 14.17 -14.75
C VAL A 186 -7.18 12.83 -14.45
N ARG A 187 -8.02 12.77 -13.41
CA ARG A 187 -8.82 11.58 -13.08
C ARG A 187 -9.78 11.23 -14.20
N ASP A 188 -10.44 12.22 -14.81
CA ASP A 188 -11.38 11.98 -15.90
C ASP A 188 -10.68 11.54 -17.19
N ILE A 189 -9.48 12.06 -17.46
CA ILE A 189 -8.59 11.54 -18.52
C ILE A 189 -8.25 10.08 -18.26
N MET A 190 -7.85 9.74 -17.04
CA MET A 190 -7.53 8.35 -16.66
C MET A 190 -8.74 7.41 -16.75
N LYS A 191 -9.93 7.86 -16.38
CA LYS A 191 -11.17 7.10 -16.56
C LYS A 191 -11.45 6.84 -18.04
N LYS A 192 -11.31 7.85 -18.89
CA LYS A 192 -11.49 7.71 -20.35
C LYS A 192 -10.46 6.75 -20.93
N PHE A 193 -9.20 6.91 -20.55
CA PHE A 193 -8.12 6.01 -20.95
C PHE A 193 -8.40 4.56 -20.52
N ALA A 194 -8.80 4.35 -19.28
CA ALA A 194 -9.21 3.03 -18.79
C ALA A 194 -10.40 2.50 -19.60
N SER A 195 -11.44 3.30 -19.86
CA SER A 195 -12.59 2.86 -20.67
C SER A 195 -12.23 2.49 -22.11
N ALA A 196 -11.30 3.21 -22.73
CA ALA A 196 -10.82 2.96 -24.10
C ALA A 196 -9.92 1.71 -24.18
N THR A 197 -9.07 1.49 -23.16
CA THR A 197 -8.24 0.28 -23.03
C THR A 197 -9.03 -0.94 -22.54
N MET A 198 -10.18 -0.74 -21.89
CA MET A 198 -11.13 -1.76 -21.46
C MET A 198 -11.94 -2.39 -22.62
N SER A 199 -11.71 -1.96 -23.87
CA SER A 199 -12.05 -2.76 -25.05
C SER A 199 -11.18 -4.03 -25.16
N ALA A 200 -10.12 -4.18 -24.36
CA ALA A 200 -9.21 -5.34 -24.43
C ALA A 200 -8.58 -5.81 -23.09
N SER A 201 -8.89 -5.25 -21.91
CA SER A 201 -8.43 -5.88 -20.65
C SER A 201 -9.28 -5.55 -19.41
N SER A 202 -9.44 -6.57 -18.56
CA SER A 202 -10.24 -6.60 -17.35
C SER A 202 -9.54 -5.87 -16.18
N VAL A 203 -10.24 -4.98 -15.47
CA VAL A 203 -9.71 -4.39 -14.23
C VAL A 203 -9.97 -5.34 -13.06
N PHE A 204 -8.88 -5.83 -12.45
CA PHE A 204 -8.89 -6.61 -11.23
C PHE A 204 -8.62 -5.71 -10.02
N ARG A 205 -9.36 -5.91 -8.92
CA ARG A 205 -9.03 -5.40 -7.59
C ARG A 205 -8.61 -6.57 -6.71
N ILE A 206 -7.60 -6.36 -5.87
CA ILE A 206 -7.16 -7.35 -4.87
C ILE A 206 -7.83 -7.00 -3.54
N ALA A 207 -8.42 -7.99 -2.88
CA ALA A 207 -8.78 -7.89 -1.46
C ALA A 207 -8.07 -8.99 -0.68
N ASN A 208 -7.44 -8.60 0.43
CA ASN A 208 -6.88 -9.53 1.40
C ASN A 208 -7.98 -9.87 2.39
N LEU A 209 -8.49 -11.09 2.29
CA LEU A 209 -9.50 -11.63 3.19
C LEU A 209 -8.81 -12.44 4.27
N GLU A 210 -9.29 -12.27 5.49
CA GLU A 210 -8.82 -13.03 6.64
C GLU A 210 -10.02 -13.65 7.36
N VAL A 211 -9.88 -14.94 7.71
CA VAL A 211 -10.74 -15.60 8.67
C VAL A 211 -9.90 -16.05 9.85
N GLU A 212 -10.35 -15.70 11.06
CA GLU A 212 -9.68 -16.07 12.29
C GLU A 212 -10.57 -16.91 13.22
N ARG A 213 -9.92 -17.72 14.05
CA ARG A 213 -10.53 -18.48 15.14
C ARG A 213 -9.72 -18.33 16.41
N LYS A 214 -10.37 -17.81 17.45
CA LYS A 214 -9.71 -17.61 18.75
C LYS A 214 -9.73 -18.88 19.59
N PHE A 215 -8.67 -19.09 20.36
CA PHE A 215 -8.56 -20.11 21.39
C PHE A 215 -7.87 -19.54 22.64
N VAL A 216 -8.06 -20.19 23.80
CA VAL A 216 -7.58 -19.64 25.08
C VAL A 216 -6.05 -19.69 25.16
N ASN A 217 -5.47 -20.86 24.92
CA ASN A 217 -4.04 -21.09 24.94
C ASN A 217 -3.71 -22.36 24.15
N LEU A 218 -2.43 -22.61 23.89
CA LEU A 218 -1.96 -23.88 23.37
C LEU A 218 -1.97 -24.95 24.48
N THR A 219 -2.29 -26.19 24.12
CA THR A 219 -2.24 -27.33 25.05
C THR A 219 -0.80 -27.65 25.48
N ALA A 220 0.17 -27.38 24.61
CA ALA A 220 1.59 -27.55 24.87
C ALA A 220 2.32 -26.20 24.89
N LYS A 221 3.45 -26.12 25.62
CA LYS A 221 4.26 -24.90 25.71
C LYS A 221 4.73 -24.41 24.34
N ASN A 222 5.09 -25.33 23.45
CA ASN A 222 5.46 -25.09 22.06
C ASN A 222 4.81 -26.16 21.18
N LEU A 223 4.39 -25.79 19.98
CA LEU A 223 3.95 -26.75 18.98
C LEU A 223 5.16 -27.39 18.29
N THR A 224 5.06 -28.69 18.09
CA THR A 224 6.01 -29.51 17.32
C THR A 224 5.24 -30.28 16.26
N LEU A 225 5.91 -30.64 15.16
CA LEU A 225 5.30 -31.39 14.05
C LEU A 225 4.53 -32.62 14.58
N ASP A 226 5.19 -33.40 15.44
CA ASP A 226 4.66 -34.66 15.99
C ASP A 226 4.01 -34.52 17.38
N GLY A 227 3.60 -33.30 17.76
CA GLY A 227 3.18 -32.97 19.14
C GLY A 227 1.86 -33.61 19.62
N GLY A 228 1.06 -34.16 18.70
CA GLY A 228 -0.18 -34.88 18.99
C GLY A 228 -0.67 -35.65 17.78
N SER A 229 -1.78 -36.37 17.91
CA SER A 229 -2.31 -37.24 16.85
C SER A 229 -3.67 -36.72 16.37
N PRO A 230 -3.86 -36.47 15.06
CA PRO A 230 -2.88 -36.58 13.97
C PRO A 230 -1.77 -35.52 14.05
N HIS A 231 -0.59 -35.84 13.54
CA HIS A 231 0.55 -34.91 13.43
C HIS A 231 0.26 -33.85 12.36
N PHE A 232 0.81 -32.64 12.53
CA PHE A 232 0.76 -31.63 11.47
C PHE A 232 1.47 -32.15 10.22
N ARG A 233 0.99 -31.78 9.03
CA ARG A 233 1.66 -32.17 7.76
C ARG A 233 2.97 -31.42 7.59
N THR A 234 2.94 -30.12 7.89
CA THR A 234 4.12 -29.27 8.00
C THR A 234 3.94 -28.31 9.17
N LEU A 235 5.03 -27.92 9.81
CA LEU A 235 5.00 -26.92 10.87
C LEU A 235 6.30 -26.13 10.88
N THR A 236 6.21 -24.84 10.57
CA THR A 236 7.36 -23.92 10.60
C THR A 236 7.15 -22.90 11.71
N ALA A 237 8.01 -22.92 12.73
CA ALA A 237 7.99 -21.91 13.79
C ALA A 237 8.68 -20.62 13.32
N PHE A 238 8.06 -19.47 13.55
CA PHE A 238 8.67 -18.17 13.33
C PHE A 238 9.39 -17.69 14.59
N ARG A 239 10.34 -16.76 14.41
CA ARG A 239 10.98 -16.09 15.55
C ARG A 239 9.92 -15.31 16.33
N PRO A 240 9.93 -15.36 17.68
CA PRO A 240 9.06 -14.52 18.49
C PRO A 240 9.23 -13.04 18.12
N GLN A 241 8.12 -12.32 18.03
CA GLN A 241 8.10 -10.90 17.72
C GLN A 241 7.52 -10.14 18.91
N ALA A 242 8.03 -8.95 19.17
CA ALA A 242 7.47 -8.02 20.13
C ALA A 242 7.08 -6.73 19.40
N PHE A 243 5.88 -6.24 19.65
CA PHE A 243 5.36 -5.02 19.04
C PHE A 243 4.47 -4.27 20.02
N THR A 244 4.30 -2.97 19.79
CA THR A 244 3.37 -2.14 20.53
C THR A 244 2.24 -1.68 19.61
N ASP A 245 1.01 -1.95 20.04
CA ASP A 245 -0.20 -1.44 19.40
C ASP A 245 -0.74 -0.25 20.20
N VAL A 246 -0.94 0.90 19.53
CA VAL A 246 -1.76 2.02 20.03
C VAL A 246 -3.07 2.02 19.27
N TYR A 247 -4.17 1.78 19.96
CA TYR A 247 -5.52 1.78 19.39
C TYR A 247 -6.14 3.16 19.53
N TYR A 248 -6.92 3.55 18.53
CA TYR A 248 -7.59 4.85 18.46
C TYR A 248 -9.08 4.69 18.22
N ASP A 249 -9.89 5.56 18.81
CA ASP A 249 -11.33 5.66 18.57
C ASP A 249 -11.80 7.08 18.83
N ASP A 250 -13.04 7.39 18.45
CA ASP A 250 -13.65 8.65 18.86
C ASP A 250 -14.23 8.51 20.29
N LYS A 251 -14.57 9.65 20.92
CA LYS A 251 -15.13 9.69 22.28
C LYS A 251 -16.40 8.87 22.47
N SER A 252 -17.14 8.59 21.40
CA SER A 252 -18.36 7.76 21.42
C SER A 252 -18.12 6.30 21.08
N ASN A 253 -16.87 5.86 20.87
CA ASN A 253 -16.49 4.49 20.48
C ASN A 253 -17.15 4.03 19.18
N MET A 254 -17.35 4.94 18.22
CA MET A 254 -18.07 4.70 16.98
C MET A 254 -17.28 3.79 16.04
N LEU A 255 -15.94 3.80 16.05
CA LEU A 255 -15.17 2.86 15.22
C LEU A 255 -15.33 1.43 15.73
N SER A 256 -15.01 1.19 16.99
CA SER A 256 -15.09 -0.16 17.58
C SER A 256 -16.52 -0.71 17.57
N SER A 257 -17.53 0.14 17.81
CA SER A 257 -18.95 -0.25 17.73
C SER A 257 -19.40 -0.64 16.32
N ASN A 258 -18.75 -0.08 15.27
CA ASN A 258 -18.97 -0.46 13.87
C ASN A 258 -17.99 -1.54 13.39
N GLY A 259 -17.26 -2.20 14.30
CA GLY A 259 -16.33 -3.27 13.97
C GLY A 259 -15.08 -2.80 13.22
N VAL A 260 -14.68 -1.54 13.38
CA VAL A 260 -13.43 -0.99 12.85
C VAL A 260 -12.44 -0.82 13.99
N TRP A 261 -11.29 -1.47 13.88
CA TRP A 261 -10.21 -1.35 14.84
C TRP A 261 -9.04 -0.64 14.19
N LEU A 262 -8.94 0.67 14.41
CA LEU A 262 -7.81 1.48 13.98
C LEU A 262 -6.69 1.39 15.02
N ARG A 263 -5.48 1.09 14.56
CA ARG A 263 -4.29 1.02 15.40
C ARG A 263 -3.05 1.51 14.67
N GLU A 264 -2.07 1.92 15.46
CA GLU A 264 -0.70 2.09 15.05
C GLU A 264 0.14 0.95 15.66
N ARG A 265 0.83 0.19 14.83
CA ARG A 265 1.74 -0.88 15.25
C ARG A 265 3.17 -0.51 14.88
N ASP A 266 4.00 -0.29 15.89
CA ASP A 266 5.40 0.11 15.73
C ASP A 266 5.59 1.26 14.71
N GLY A 267 4.73 2.29 14.79
CA GLY A 267 4.78 3.45 13.89
C GLY A 267 3.98 3.33 12.59
N ASN A 268 3.36 2.17 12.32
CA ASN A 268 2.63 1.91 11.08
C ASN A 268 1.12 1.80 11.32
N TRP A 269 0.34 2.58 10.57
CA TRP A 269 -1.11 2.58 10.67
C TRP A 269 -1.76 1.37 10.02
N GLN A 270 -2.73 0.80 10.71
CA GLN A 270 -3.51 -0.35 10.28
C GLN A 270 -4.96 -0.19 10.72
N ALA A 271 -5.91 -0.48 9.84
CA ALA A 271 -7.32 -0.59 10.17
C ALA A 271 -7.82 -2.01 9.87
N LYS A 272 -8.30 -2.70 10.91
CA LYS A 272 -8.93 -4.01 10.77
C LYS A 272 -10.45 -3.83 10.72
N ILE A 273 -11.05 -4.06 9.56
CA ILE A 273 -12.48 -3.82 9.28
C ILE A 273 -13.22 -5.14 9.30
N ARG A 274 -14.18 -5.26 10.21
CA ARG A 274 -15.01 -6.46 10.34
C ARG A 274 -16.00 -6.56 9.19
N LEU A 275 -15.97 -7.69 8.49
CA LEU A 275 -16.89 -8.01 7.41
C LEU A 275 -18.01 -8.97 7.84
N GLY A 276 -17.82 -9.69 8.96
CA GLY A 276 -18.86 -10.55 9.51
C GLY A 276 -18.37 -11.45 10.65
N GLY A 277 -19.26 -12.36 11.07
CA GLY A 277 -18.99 -13.36 12.11
C GLY A 277 -19.39 -12.92 13.53
N ASP A 278 -18.79 -13.53 14.54
CA ASP A 278 -18.91 -13.22 15.97
C ASP A 278 -17.52 -12.99 16.61
N PHE A 279 -17.44 -12.82 17.93
CA PHE A 279 -16.17 -12.57 18.63
C PHE A 279 -15.17 -13.75 18.52
N ASN A 280 -15.65 -14.99 18.46
CA ASN A 280 -14.83 -16.20 18.36
C ASN A 280 -14.51 -16.56 16.90
N ASN A 281 -15.42 -16.21 15.99
CA ASN A 281 -15.40 -16.54 14.58
C ASN A 281 -15.47 -15.25 13.77
N SER A 282 -14.33 -14.57 13.57
CA SER A 282 -14.34 -13.27 12.91
C SER A 282 -13.84 -13.34 11.47
N LYS A 283 -14.39 -12.45 10.64
CA LYS A 283 -13.99 -12.22 9.25
C LYS A 283 -13.58 -10.76 9.09
N PHE A 284 -12.40 -10.51 8.52
CA PHE A 284 -11.84 -9.17 8.42
C PHE A 284 -11.27 -8.84 7.02
N GLU A 285 -11.21 -7.54 6.75
CA GLU A 285 -10.38 -6.91 5.71
C GLU A 285 -9.37 -6.02 6.46
N GLU A 286 -8.07 -6.29 6.30
CA GLU A 286 -7.00 -5.45 6.87
C GLU A 286 -6.54 -4.42 5.83
N VAL A 287 -6.49 -3.15 6.26
CA VAL A 287 -6.11 -2.00 5.43
C VAL A 287 -4.93 -1.31 6.07
N THR A 288 -3.85 -1.13 5.32
CA THR A 288 -2.62 -0.45 5.79
C THR A 288 -2.34 0.87 5.03
N ASP A 289 -3.08 1.12 3.94
CA ASP A 289 -2.95 2.35 3.17
C ASP A 289 -3.66 3.52 3.89
N LEU A 290 -2.90 4.59 4.16
CA LEU A 290 -3.38 5.75 4.91
C LEU A 290 -4.55 6.48 4.22
N LEU A 291 -4.59 6.51 2.89
CA LEU A 291 -5.67 7.18 2.17
C LEU A 291 -6.97 6.36 2.24
N GLU A 292 -6.87 5.04 2.11
CA GLU A 292 -8.01 4.14 2.31
C GLU A 292 -8.51 4.19 3.76
N ILE A 293 -7.61 4.19 4.74
CA ILE A 293 -7.95 4.39 6.16
C ILE A 293 -8.73 5.70 6.30
N SER A 294 -8.17 6.83 5.84
CA SER A 294 -8.82 8.14 5.89
C SER A 294 -10.21 8.13 5.26
N ARG A 295 -10.35 7.50 4.09
CA ARG A 295 -11.63 7.39 3.37
C ARG A 295 -12.66 6.57 4.16
N ARG A 296 -12.25 5.45 4.75
CA ARG A 296 -13.12 4.59 5.57
C ARG A 296 -13.56 5.28 6.84
N LEU A 297 -12.64 5.96 7.52
CA LEU A 297 -12.93 6.78 8.68
C LEU A 297 -13.93 7.89 8.31
N ARG A 298 -13.75 8.58 7.17
CA ARG A 298 -14.65 9.66 6.75
C ARG A 298 -16.06 9.16 6.46
N ALA A 299 -16.17 7.97 5.86
CA ALA A 299 -17.46 7.36 5.59
C ALA A 299 -18.25 7.01 6.88
N LEU A 300 -17.56 6.73 7.98
CA LEU A 300 -18.17 6.39 9.27
C LEU A 300 -18.38 7.61 10.19
N LEU A 301 -17.38 8.48 10.27
CA LEU A 301 -17.33 9.58 11.25
C LEU A 301 -17.68 10.95 10.65
N GLY A 302 -17.81 11.05 9.32
CA GLY A 302 -18.13 12.29 8.62
C GLY A 302 -17.01 13.33 8.68
N ALA A 303 -17.37 14.61 8.79
CA ALA A 303 -16.42 15.73 8.82
C ALA A 303 -15.71 15.93 10.16
N LYS A 304 -15.85 14.99 11.12
CA LYS A 304 -15.27 15.09 12.46
C LYS A 304 -13.81 14.61 12.54
N ILE A 305 -13.29 14.05 11.46
CA ILE A 305 -11.92 13.56 11.38
C ILE A 305 -11.06 14.51 10.56
N SER A 306 -9.77 14.52 10.85
CA SER A 306 -8.77 15.16 9.98
C SER A 306 -8.39 14.26 8.80
N ASP A 307 -7.67 14.83 7.84
CA ASP A 307 -7.33 14.18 6.58
C ASP A 307 -6.06 13.32 6.65
N GLY A 308 -5.46 13.17 7.83
CA GLY A 308 -4.17 12.48 7.93
C GLY A 308 -3.75 12.06 9.35
N PRO A 309 -2.68 11.26 9.43
CA PRO A 309 -2.22 10.67 10.68
C PRO A 309 -1.53 11.67 11.64
N ASP A 310 -1.20 12.88 11.17
CA ASP A 310 -0.40 13.88 11.92
C ASP A 310 -1.06 14.33 13.23
N ASP A 311 -2.39 14.27 13.33
CA ASP A 311 -3.17 14.50 14.55
C ASP A 311 -3.96 13.25 14.99
N HIS A 312 -3.52 12.07 14.56
CA HIS A 312 -4.21 10.80 14.75
C HIS A 312 -5.64 10.76 14.17
N PHE A 313 -5.85 11.40 13.02
CA PHE A 313 -7.17 11.53 12.39
C PHE A 313 -8.19 12.32 13.23
N GLY A 314 -7.74 13.10 14.22
CA GLY A 314 -8.58 13.74 15.23
C GLY A 314 -9.22 12.78 16.24
N LEU A 315 -8.65 11.57 16.40
CA LEU A 315 -9.14 10.54 17.31
C LEU A 315 -8.36 10.53 18.64
N ASP A 316 -8.99 9.96 19.66
CA ASP A 316 -8.39 9.80 20.98
C ASP A 316 -7.71 8.42 21.09
N ILE A 317 -6.65 8.35 21.89
CA ILE A 317 -6.02 7.06 22.24
C ILE A 317 -7.01 6.26 23.08
N LEU A 318 -7.37 5.09 22.56
CA LEU A 318 -8.28 4.15 23.18
C LEU A 318 -7.55 3.22 24.16
N ALA A 319 -6.41 2.65 23.74
CA ALA A 319 -5.60 1.73 24.53
C ALA A 319 -4.18 1.60 23.95
N THR A 320 -3.19 1.34 24.80
CA THR A 320 -1.83 0.98 24.38
C THR A 320 -1.46 -0.38 24.96
N LEU A 321 -1.00 -1.31 24.10
CA LEU A 321 -0.70 -2.69 24.44
C LEU A 321 0.67 -3.07 23.89
N SER A 322 1.58 -3.58 24.71
CA SER A 322 2.76 -4.29 24.21
C SER A 322 2.47 -5.78 24.17
N THR A 323 2.74 -6.43 23.04
CA THR A 323 2.45 -7.86 22.82
C THR A 323 3.72 -8.60 22.40
N VAL A 324 3.97 -9.75 23.03
CA VAL A 324 4.91 -10.76 22.53
C VAL A 324 4.11 -11.84 21.80
N ARG A 325 4.39 -11.98 20.51
CA ARG A 325 3.76 -12.94 19.61
C ARG A 325 4.68 -14.12 19.36
N ARG A 326 4.15 -15.33 19.57
CA ARG A 326 4.72 -16.57 19.05
C ARG A 326 3.83 -17.08 17.92
N SER A 327 4.42 -17.52 16.82
CA SER A 327 3.64 -17.94 15.67
C SER A 327 4.26 -19.11 14.90
N TRP A 328 3.39 -19.88 14.26
CA TRP A 328 3.74 -21.04 13.43
C TRP A 328 2.93 -21.01 12.13
N LEU A 329 3.52 -21.48 11.03
CA LEU A 329 2.80 -21.82 9.81
C LEU A 329 2.59 -23.34 9.79
N ALA A 330 1.33 -23.77 9.94
CA ALA A 330 0.91 -25.16 9.90
C ALA A 330 0.31 -25.49 8.53
N ASP A 331 0.66 -26.67 8.02
CA ASP A 331 0.19 -27.24 6.75
C ASP A 331 0.37 -26.32 5.53
N GLY A 332 1.32 -25.37 5.62
CA GLY A 332 1.62 -24.39 4.57
C GLY A 332 0.57 -23.28 4.38
N GLU A 333 -0.50 -23.27 5.16
CA GLU A 333 -1.64 -22.37 4.92
C GLU A 333 -2.20 -21.69 6.17
N PHE A 334 -2.11 -22.34 7.34
CA PHE A 334 -2.75 -21.88 8.57
C PHE A 334 -1.70 -21.27 9.50
N LYS A 335 -1.88 -20.00 9.85
CA LYS A 335 -0.99 -19.33 10.78
C LYS A 335 -1.56 -19.44 12.18
N ILE A 336 -0.87 -20.16 13.05
CA ILE A 336 -1.20 -20.27 14.46
C ILE A 336 -0.43 -19.18 15.20
N VAL A 337 -1.14 -18.36 15.97
CA VAL A 337 -0.63 -17.22 16.72
C VAL A 337 -0.95 -17.42 18.19
N LEU A 338 -0.01 -17.08 19.06
CA LEU A 338 -0.22 -16.96 20.49
C LEU A 338 0.39 -15.65 20.97
N ASP A 339 -0.49 -14.72 21.34
CA ASP A 339 -0.15 -13.41 21.82
C ASP A 339 -0.17 -13.38 23.35
N THR A 340 0.88 -12.81 23.95
CA THR A 340 0.95 -12.52 25.39
C THR A 340 1.20 -11.03 25.56
N THR A 341 0.27 -10.38 26.25
CA THR A 341 0.34 -8.94 26.54
C THR A 341 1.22 -8.64 27.75
N ASP A 342 1.74 -7.42 27.82
CA ASP A 342 2.49 -6.86 28.96
C ASP A 342 1.72 -6.86 30.29
N PHE A 343 0.39 -6.86 30.24
CA PHE A 343 -0.46 -7.04 31.41
C PHE A 343 -0.84 -8.50 31.69
N GLY A 344 -0.16 -9.47 31.07
CA GLY A 344 -0.25 -10.90 31.41
C GLY A 344 -1.50 -11.60 30.88
N HIS A 345 -2.25 -11.00 29.96
CA HIS A 345 -3.32 -11.69 29.23
C HIS A 345 -2.76 -12.42 28.01
N THR A 346 -3.21 -13.66 27.81
CA THR A 346 -2.83 -14.51 26.67
C THR A 346 -4.07 -14.85 25.85
N VAL A 347 -3.92 -14.81 24.52
CA VAL A 347 -4.95 -15.29 23.59
C VAL A 347 -4.28 -15.88 22.37
N GLY A 348 -4.83 -17.00 21.89
CA GLY A 348 -4.39 -17.64 20.67
C GLY A 348 -5.37 -17.44 19.53
N GLU A 349 -4.86 -17.44 18.30
CA GLU A 349 -5.62 -17.25 17.07
C GLU A 349 -5.09 -18.22 16.01
N VAL A 350 -5.97 -18.90 15.30
CA VAL A 350 -5.64 -19.50 14.00
C VAL A 350 -6.12 -18.51 12.94
N GLU A 351 -5.25 -18.13 12.02
CA GLU A 351 -5.50 -17.18 10.93
C GLU A 351 -5.37 -17.92 9.58
N LEU A 352 -6.32 -17.70 8.68
CA LEU A 352 -6.24 -18.11 7.29
C LEU A 352 -6.43 -16.87 6.41
N GLU A 353 -5.40 -16.53 5.64
CA GLU A 353 -5.37 -15.37 4.76
C GLU A 353 -5.45 -15.79 3.28
N ARG A 354 -6.20 -15.03 2.48
CA ARG A 354 -6.30 -15.20 1.03
C ARG A 354 -6.42 -13.85 0.31
N SER A 355 -5.56 -13.63 -0.66
CA SER A 355 -5.72 -12.52 -1.62
C SER A 355 -6.63 -12.97 -2.75
N ILE A 356 -7.78 -12.31 -2.92
CA ILE A 356 -8.67 -12.55 -4.06
C ILE A 356 -8.56 -11.43 -5.07
N GLN A 357 -8.50 -11.81 -6.35
CA GLN A 357 -8.65 -10.88 -7.46
C GLN A 357 -10.11 -10.92 -7.93
N PHE A 358 -10.79 -9.77 -7.97
CA PHE A 358 -12.16 -9.67 -8.47
C PHE A 358 -12.30 -8.61 -9.54
N HIS A 359 -13.20 -8.88 -10.48
CA HIS A 359 -13.44 -8.07 -11.66
C HIS A 359 -14.47 -6.99 -11.36
N THR A 360 -14.22 -5.74 -11.77
CA THR A 360 -15.16 -4.63 -11.53
C THR A 360 -16.19 -4.42 -12.65
N LYS A 361 -16.47 -5.42 -13.50
CA LYS A 361 -17.57 -5.31 -14.48
C LYS A 361 -18.89 -5.10 -13.72
N VAL A 362 -19.66 -4.10 -14.14
CA VAL A 362 -21.04 -3.86 -13.69
C VAL A 362 -21.83 -5.16 -13.88
N GLY A 363 -22.29 -5.76 -12.78
CA GLY A 363 -23.17 -6.94 -12.79
C GLY A 363 -22.64 -8.20 -12.09
N LEU A 364 -21.38 -8.25 -11.65
CA LEU A 364 -20.89 -9.33 -10.78
C LEU A 364 -20.77 -8.80 -9.34
N ASP A 365 -21.54 -9.40 -8.43
CA ASP A 365 -21.59 -8.97 -7.03
C ASP A 365 -20.30 -9.36 -6.31
N VAL A 366 -19.35 -8.42 -6.27
CA VAL A 366 -18.07 -8.53 -5.53
C VAL A 366 -18.31 -8.91 -4.07
N ALA A 367 -19.39 -8.43 -3.45
CA ALA A 367 -19.71 -8.78 -2.08
C ALA A 367 -20.10 -10.26 -1.97
N GLN A 368 -20.85 -10.80 -2.94
CA GLN A 368 -21.13 -12.24 -3.01
C GLN A 368 -19.86 -13.07 -3.22
N GLN A 369 -18.91 -12.62 -4.04
CA GLN A 369 -17.64 -13.34 -4.24
C GLN A 369 -16.79 -13.35 -2.96
N LYS A 370 -16.67 -12.19 -2.30
CA LYS A 370 -16.01 -12.07 -0.99
C LYS A 370 -16.68 -12.99 0.03
N GLU A 371 -18.01 -12.97 0.13
CA GLU A 371 -18.75 -13.78 1.08
C GLU A 371 -18.62 -15.28 0.80
N ALA A 372 -18.70 -15.69 -0.47
CA ALA A 372 -18.53 -17.08 -0.87
C ALA A 372 -17.12 -17.60 -0.51
N LYS A 373 -16.07 -16.80 -0.80
CA LYS A 373 -14.69 -17.17 -0.45
C LYS A 373 -14.48 -17.21 1.06
N MET A 374 -15.01 -16.23 1.80
CA MET A 374 -14.97 -16.24 3.26
C MET A 374 -15.65 -17.47 3.84
N LYS A 375 -16.81 -17.89 3.30
CA LYS A 375 -17.52 -19.10 3.75
C LYS A 375 -16.73 -20.39 3.46
N GLU A 376 -15.95 -20.42 2.39
CA GLU A 376 -15.03 -21.51 2.10
C GLU A 376 -13.89 -21.55 3.13
N MET A 377 -13.21 -20.42 3.34
CA MET A 377 -12.14 -20.26 4.33
C MET A 377 -12.61 -20.63 5.75
N ASP A 378 -13.82 -20.23 6.10
CA ASP A 378 -14.48 -20.52 7.38
C ASP A 378 -14.64 -22.03 7.63
N LYS A 379 -15.02 -22.78 6.60
CA LYS A 379 -15.08 -24.26 6.67
C LYS A 379 -13.69 -24.87 6.77
N MET A 380 -12.71 -24.32 6.07
CA MET A 380 -11.33 -24.82 6.09
C MET A 380 -10.71 -24.69 7.47
N ILE A 381 -10.81 -23.50 8.08
CA ILE A 381 -10.25 -23.25 9.42
C ILE A 381 -10.95 -24.08 10.50
N THR A 382 -12.27 -24.27 10.38
CA THR A 382 -13.03 -25.14 11.30
C THR A 382 -12.53 -26.58 11.22
N ARG A 383 -12.42 -27.15 10.00
CA ARG A 383 -11.89 -28.50 9.80
C ARG A 383 -10.46 -28.65 10.31
N PHE A 384 -9.62 -27.64 10.10
CA PHE A 384 -8.25 -27.63 10.59
C PHE A 384 -8.21 -27.69 12.12
N MET A 385 -8.98 -26.84 12.80
CA MET A 385 -9.03 -26.83 14.26
C MET A 385 -9.64 -28.11 14.85
N ASP A 386 -10.65 -28.69 14.20
CA ASP A 386 -11.22 -29.97 14.63
C ASP A 386 -10.20 -31.10 14.49
N HIS A 387 -9.50 -31.15 13.35
CA HIS A 387 -8.50 -32.16 13.03
C HIS A 387 -7.31 -32.12 13.99
N TYR A 388 -6.85 -30.92 14.35
CA TYR A 388 -5.74 -30.69 15.29
C TYR A 388 -6.22 -30.20 16.66
N SER A 389 -7.40 -30.62 17.08
CA SER A 389 -8.02 -30.16 18.34
C SER A 389 -7.15 -30.37 19.58
N TRP A 390 -6.26 -31.36 19.54
CA TRP A 390 -5.25 -31.60 20.59
C TRP A 390 -4.32 -30.41 20.85
N ALA A 391 -4.14 -29.51 19.88
CA ALA A 391 -3.22 -28.38 19.96
C ALA A 391 -3.81 -27.16 20.70
N PHE A 392 -5.14 -27.06 20.80
CA PHE A 392 -5.84 -25.86 21.26
C PHE A 392 -6.63 -26.13 22.55
N CYS A 393 -6.37 -25.35 23.60
CA CYS A 393 -7.12 -25.49 24.86
C CYS A 393 -8.59 -25.09 24.66
N PRO A 394 -9.55 -25.93 25.13
CA PRO A 394 -10.95 -25.57 25.13
C PRO A 394 -11.23 -24.45 26.13
N GLY A 395 -12.22 -23.63 25.82
CA GLY A 395 -12.69 -22.54 26.67
C GLY A 395 -13.21 -21.36 25.87
N VAL A 396 -13.67 -20.33 26.57
CA VAL A 396 -14.12 -19.08 25.94
C VAL A 396 -12.91 -18.14 25.86
N PRO A 397 -12.33 -17.93 24.66
CA PRO A 397 -11.21 -17.01 24.53
C PRO A 397 -11.68 -15.58 24.80
N LYS A 398 -10.73 -14.71 25.13
CA LYS A 398 -10.99 -13.30 25.37
C LYS A 398 -9.95 -12.45 24.67
N GLY A 399 -10.38 -11.38 24.03
CA GLY A 399 -9.56 -10.56 23.16
C GLY A 399 -8.66 -9.63 23.97
N LYS A 400 -7.55 -9.20 23.38
CA LYS A 400 -6.58 -8.33 24.04
C LYS A 400 -7.22 -7.03 24.55
N LEU A 401 -7.99 -6.33 23.71
CA LEU A 401 -8.67 -5.08 24.09
C LEU A 401 -9.75 -5.29 25.16
N THR A 402 -10.56 -6.34 25.06
CA THR A 402 -11.54 -6.68 26.10
C THR A 402 -10.86 -6.95 27.44
N ALA A 403 -9.74 -7.68 27.42
CA ALA A 403 -8.95 -7.96 28.62
C ALA A 403 -8.30 -6.71 29.20
N TYR A 404 -7.82 -5.81 28.34
CA TYR A 404 -7.28 -4.52 28.73
C TYR A 404 -8.32 -3.67 29.49
N PHE A 405 -9.52 -3.48 28.93
CA PHE A 405 -10.53 -2.66 29.58
C PHE A 405 -11.04 -3.23 30.90
N GLU A 406 -11.22 -4.55 31.00
CA GLU A 406 -11.59 -5.15 32.28
C GLU A 406 -10.53 -4.99 33.37
N ARG A 407 -9.25 -4.87 32.97
CA ARG A 407 -8.14 -4.68 33.90
C ARG A 407 -7.96 -3.21 34.30
N PHE A 408 -8.02 -2.31 33.32
CA PHE A 408 -7.59 -0.92 33.50
C PHE A 408 -8.72 0.12 33.49
N ARG A 409 -9.93 -0.23 33.04
CA ARG A 409 -11.13 0.64 33.07
C ARG A 409 -12.17 0.18 34.10
N LYS A 410 -11.75 -0.39 35.24
CA LYS A 410 -12.69 -0.64 36.34
C LYS A 410 -13.16 0.69 36.95
N ALA A 411 -14.44 0.98 36.66
CA ALA A 411 -15.29 2.10 37.11
C ALA A 411 -14.98 3.45 36.46
#